data_AF-A0A822ZBG4-F1
#
_entry.id   AF-A0A822ZBG4-F1
#
_cell.length_a   1.000
_cell.length_b   1.000
_cell.length_c   1.000
_cell.angle_alpha   90.00
_cell.angle_beta   90.00
_cell.angle_gamma   90.00
#
_symmetry.space_group_name_H-M   'P 1'
#
loop_
_entity.id
_entity.type
_entity.pdbx_description
1 polymer ?
#
loop_
_entity_poly.entity_id
_entity_poly.type
_entity_poly.pdbx_seq_one_letter_code
_entity_poly.pdbx_strand_id
1 'polypeptide(L)'
;MCFSILSIAVWFFYLFQALSRFRRSSFVSDLSSSQLFGALYSIANYRSCLKFSVMAGETIMNVPNGNASIQPDPKRTFQVVVAATKSMGIGKDGKLPWRLPSDLKFFREVTMGTSDPAKKNAVIMGRKTWEGIPPEHRPLPGRLNVVLTRSGSFDIATAENVVICGSMSSALELLASSPYCLSIEKVFVIGGGQILRESLNAPECDAIHITEIETSFECDTFIPPIELSVFQPWYSSFPLIENNIRCSFVTYVRVRRSAAEYLYQDNGGMFDGNSNNTKFEIEKFSFLPKMIFERHEEYMYLRLVEDIISNGNQKDDRTGTGTLSKFGCQMHFNLRKSFPLLTTKKVFWRGVVEELLWFISGSTNAKVNCS
;
A
#
# COMPACT_ATOMS: atom_id res chain seq x y z
N MET A 1 -0.21 24.27 -33.53
CA MET A 1 -0.95 23.28 -32.71
C MET A 1 -0.65 21.86 -33.21
N CYS A 2 0.64 21.46 -33.27
CA CYS A 2 1.06 20.20 -33.92
C CYS A 2 2.12 19.37 -33.18
N PHE A 3 2.66 19.82 -32.03
CA PHE A 3 3.76 19.13 -31.34
C PHE A 3 3.33 18.30 -30.10
N SER A 4 2.05 18.30 -29.69
CA SER A 4 1.56 17.43 -28.60
C SER A 4 1.10 16.04 -29.07
N ILE A 5 0.92 15.85 -30.38
CA ILE A 5 0.37 14.61 -30.96
C ILE A 5 1.33 13.42 -30.75
N LEU A 6 2.65 13.66 -30.77
CA LEU A 6 3.65 12.58 -30.68
C LEU A 6 3.75 11.97 -29.26
N SER A 7 3.69 12.77 -28.19
CA SER A 7 3.66 12.24 -26.81
C SER A 7 2.38 11.47 -26.50
N ILE A 8 1.25 11.95 -27.04
CA ILE A 8 -0.05 11.29 -26.90
C ILE A 8 -0.05 9.94 -27.65
N ALA A 9 0.52 9.88 -28.85
CA ALA A 9 0.63 8.64 -29.63
C ALA A 9 1.46 7.54 -28.93
N VAL A 10 2.52 7.91 -28.19
CA VAL A 10 3.30 6.95 -27.39
C VAL A 10 2.45 6.39 -26.23
N TRP A 11 1.65 7.24 -25.56
CA TRP A 11 0.69 6.80 -24.55
C TRP A 11 -0.36 5.83 -25.12
N PHE A 12 -0.90 6.13 -26.31
CA PHE A 12 -1.83 5.26 -27.03
C PHE A 12 -1.25 3.88 -27.34
N PHE A 13 0.02 3.80 -27.75
CA PHE A 13 0.66 2.52 -28.10
C PHE A 13 0.81 1.59 -26.89
N TYR A 14 1.14 2.13 -25.71
CA TYR A 14 1.22 1.34 -24.47
C TYR A 14 -0.15 0.92 -23.93
N LEU A 15 -1.17 1.77 -24.04
CA LEU A 15 -2.55 1.39 -23.70
C LEU A 15 -3.06 0.26 -24.60
N PHE A 16 -2.77 0.32 -25.91
CA PHE A 16 -3.10 -0.75 -26.85
C PHE A 16 -2.31 -2.05 -26.59
N GLN A 17 -1.04 -1.97 -26.16
CA GLN A 17 -0.30 -3.17 -25.73
C GLN A 17 -0.84 -3.79 -24.43
N ALA A 18 -1.32 -2.98 -23.48
CA ALA A 18 -1.95 -3.48 -22.26
C ALA A 18 -3.26 -4.23 -22.58
N LEU A 19 -4.12 -3.63 -23.41
CA LEU A 19 -5.40 -4.22 -23.83
C LEU A 19 -5.23 -5.45 -24.73
N SER A 20 -4.27 -5.45 -25.66
CA SER A 20 -4.03 -6.59 -26.55
C SER A 20 -3.37 -7.79 -25.84
N ARG A 21 -2.61 -7.59 -24.76
CA ARG A 21 -2.13 -8.71 -23.92
C ARG A 21 -3.24 -9.39 -23.12
N PHE A 22 -4.30 -8.67 -22.77
CA PHE A 22 -5.50 -9.26 -22.15
C PHE A 22 -6.22 -10.24 -23.10
N ARG A 23 -6.04 -10.07 -24.43
CA ARG A 23 -6.69 -10.84 -25.49
C ARG A 23 -6.00 -12.18 -25.85
N ARG A 24 -4.98 -12.61 -25.09
CA ARG A 24 -4.27 -13.91 -25.30
C ARG A 24 -4.54 -14.96 -24.22
N SER A 25 -5.55 -14.75 -23.37
CA SER A 25 -6.21 -15.86 -22.66
C SER A 25 -7.37 -16.37 -23.52
N SER A 26 -7.41 -17.67 -23.78
CA SER A 26 -8.19 -18.27 -24.87
C SER A 26 -9.68 -18.48 -24.56
N PHE A 27 -10.57 -17.77 -25.27
CA PHE A 27 -11.75 -18.36 -25.93
C PHE A 27 -12.23 -17.47 -27.09
N VAL A 28 -12.64 -18.09 -28.18
CA VAL A 28 -13.16 -17.52 -29.46
C VAL A 28 -14.47 -18.29 -29.73
N SER A 29 -15.56 -17.79 -30.32
CA SER A 29 -15.89 -16.59 -31.12
C SER A 29 -17.30 -16.04 -30.76
N ASP A 30 -17.77 -15.03 -31.50
CA ASP A 30 -19.18 -14.67 -31.69
C ASP A 30 -19.98 -14.16 -30.46
N LEU A 31 -19.70 -12.91 -30.06
CA LEU A 31 -20.64 -12.11 -29.28
C LEU A 31 -20.80 -10.72 -29.92
N SER A 32 -22.05 -10.24 -30.02
CA SER A 32 -22.37 -8.96 -30.68
C SER A 32 -22.21 -7.76 -29.73
N SER A 33 -22.19 -6.54 -30.29
CA SER A 33 -21.90 -5.30 -29.55
C SER A 33 -22.81 -5.03 -28.34
N SER A 34 -23.99 -5.65 -28.25
CA SER A 34 -24.88 -5.54 -27.09
C SER A 34 -24.46 -6.40 -25.89
N GLN A 35 -23.68 -7.46 -26.09
CA GLN A 35 -23.24 -8.35 -25.00
C GLN A 35 -21.97 -7.85 -24.29
N LEU A 36 -21.15 -7.03 -24.95
CA LEU A 36 -20.01 -6.33 -24.32
C LEU A 36 -20.45 -5.34 -23.24
N PHE A 37 -21.63 -4.73 -23.37
CA PHE A 37 -22.22 -3.87 -22.34
C PHE A 37 -22.57 -4.64 -21.05
N GLY A 38 -22.98 -5.91 -21.15
CA GLY A 38 -23.32 -6.74 -19.97
C GLY A 38 -22.10 -7.17 -19.17
N ALA A 39 -21.02 -7.59 -19.84
CA ALA A 39 -19.82 -8.11 -19.18
C ALA A 39 -19.09 -7.05 -18.31
N LEU A 40 -19.10 -5.79 -18.73
CA LEU A 40 -18.52 -4.68 -17.95
C LEU A 40 -19.43 -4.20 -16.81
N TYR A 41 -20.76 -4.41 -16.90
CA TYR A 41 -21.69 -4.07 -15.83
C TYR A 41 -21.71 -5.13 -14.70
N SER A 42 -21.35 -6.38 -15.02
CA SER A 42 -21.35 -7.50 -14.06
C SER A 42 -20.20 -7.48 -13.02
N ILE A 43 -19.20 -6.61 -13.17
CA ILE A 43 -18.10 -6.46 -12.19
C ILE A 43 -18.48 -5.48 -11.06
N ALA A 44 -19.58 -4.73 -11.20
CA ALA A 44 -19.95 -3.65 -10.27
C ALA A 44 -21.01 -4.02 -9.21
N ASN A 45 -21.62 -5.21 -9.26
CA ASN A 45 -22.69 -5.60 -8.32
C ASN A 45 -22.68 -7.08 -7.92
N TYR A 46 -22.00 -7.40 -6.82
CA TYR A 46 -22.31 -8.57 -5.99
C TYR A 46 -22.79 -8.11 -4.61
N ARG A 47 -24.09 -7.86 -4.50
CA ARG A 47 -24.82 -7.84 -3.22
C ARG A 47 -25.70 -9.09 -3.16
N SER A 48 -25.27 -10.11 -2.41
CA SER A 48 -26.14 -11.19 -1.98
C SER A 48 -26.34 -11.12 -0.47
N CYS A 49 -27.62 -11.08 -0.09
CA CYS A 49 -28.08 -10.92 1.28
C CYS A 49 -27.99 -12.24 2.05
N LEU A 50 -27.57 -12.19 3.32
CA LEU A 50 -27.97 -13.17 4.33
C LEU A 50 -28.42 -12.43 5.60
N LYS A 51 -29.73 -12.49 5.85
CA LYS A 51 -30.34 -12.07 7.12
C LYS A 51 -30.11 -13.17 8.16
N PHE A 52 -29.78 -12.79 9.38
CA PHE A 52 -30.13 -13.58 10.56
C PHE A 52 -30.70 -12.66 11.64
N SER A 53 -31.77 -13.12 12.29
CA SER A 53 -32.54 -12.36 13.28
C SER A 53 -31.81 -12.27 14.61
N VAL A 54 -31.95 -11.14 15.30
CA VAL A 54 -31.72 -11.02 16.73
C VAL A 54 -33.08 -11.10 17.43
N MET A 55 -33.25 -12.06 18.34
CA MET A 55 -34.33 -12.02 19.34
C MET A 55 -33.76 -11.44 20.63
N ALA A 56 -34.47 -10.48 21.21
CA ALA A 56 -34.11 -9.86 22.48
C ALA A 56 -34.54 -10.74 23.67
N GLY A 57 -33.79 -10.63 24.76
CA GLY A 57 -34.16 -11.16 26.08
C GLY A 57 -33.55 -10.27 27.15
N GLU A 58 -34.38 -9.47 27.81
CA GLU A 58 -33.99 -8.59 28.91
C GLU A 58 -33.88 -9.35 30.24
N THR A 59 -33.01 -8.91 31.16
CA THR A 59 -33.24 -8.97 32.63
C THR A 59 -32.25 -8.02 33.36
N ILE A 60 -32.71 -7.42 34.48
CA ILE A 60 -32.03 -6.45 35.35
C ILE A 60 -32.33 -6.86 36.82
N MET A 61 -31.57 -6.56 37.88
CA MET A 61 -30.45 -5.61 38.13
C MET A 61 -29.43 -6.21 39.13
N ASN A 62 -28.22 -5.64 39.27
CA ASN A 62 -27.74 -5.04 40.54
C ASN A 62 -26.31 -4.45 40.48
N VAL A 63 -26.05 -3.53 41.42
CA VAL A 63 -24.99 -2.49 41.51
C VAL A 63 -24.00 -2.91 42.66
N PRO A 64 -22.67 -2.61 42.67
CA PRO A 64 -22.18 -1.22 42.69
C PRO A 64 -20.83 -0.84 42.03
N ASN A 65 -20.78 0.46 41.68
CA ASN A 65 -19.66 1.41 41.56
C ASN A 65 -18.22 0.90 41.57
N GLY A 66 -17.43 1.35 40.58
CA GLY A 66 -15.98 1.46 40.77
C GLY A 66 -15.07 1.31 39.56
N ASN A 67 -15.57 1.23 38.31
CA ASN A 67 -14.69 1.15 37.14
C ASN A 67 -14.60 2.50 36.42
N ALA A 68 -13.45 3.15 36.56
CA ALA A 68 -12.98 4.12 35.58
C ALA A 68 -13.03 3.46 34.19
N SER A 69 -13.50 4.19 33.19
CA SER A 69 -13.50 3.73 31.81
C SER A 69 -12.06 3.56 31.34
N ILE A 70 -11.56 2.32 31.42
CA ILE A 70 -10.36 1.90 30.69
C ILE A 70 -10.74 1.92 29.21
N GLN A 71 -10.65 3.11 28.62
CA GLN A 71 -10.43 3.24 27.19
C GLN A 71 -9.22 2.35 26.88
N PRO A 72 -9.34 1.36 25.98
CA PRO A 72 -8.19 0.55 25.65
C PRO A 72 -7.12 1.46 25.06
N ASP A 73 -6.02 1.61 25.80
CA ASP A 73 -4.82 2.36 25.40
C ASP A 73 -4.50 1.98 23.95
N PRO A 74 -4.38 2.95 23.01
CA PRO A 74 -4.44 2.66 21.58
C PRO A 74 -3.34 1.68 21.18
N LYS A 75 -3.74 0.42 20.99
CA LYS A 75 -2.83 -0.70 20.72
C LYS A 75 -1.94 -0.34 19.53
N ARG A 76 -0.64 -0.47 19.74
CA ARG A 76 0.35 -0.08 18.74
C ARG A 76 0.17 -0.92 17.48
N THR A 77 0.00 -0.25 16.34
CA THR A 77 -0.09 -0.90 15.02
C THR A 77 1.29 -1.29 14.51
N PHE A 78 1.31 -2.13 13.47
CA PHE A 78 2.54 -2.59 12.84
C PHE A 78 2.42 -2.62 11.31
N GLN A 79 3.55 -2.83 10.65
CA GLN A 79 3.66 -3.07 9.21
C GLN A 79 4.34 -4.41 8.96
N VAL A 80 4.08 -5.07 7.84
CA VAL A 80 4.75 -6.31 7.47
C VAL A 80 5.87 -6.02 6.47
N VAL A 81 7.02 -6.70 6.61
CA VAL A 81 8.07 -6.73 5.57
C VAL A 81 8.38 -8.19 5.23
N VAL A 82 8.21 -8.56 3.96
CA VAL A 82 8.34 -9.96 3.52
C VAL A 82 8.77 -10.05 2.05
N ALA A 83 9.53 -11.09 1.69
CA ALA A 83 9.76 -11.49 0.30
C ALA A 83 8.98 -12.79 0.04
N ALA A 84 8.24 -12.85 -1.06
CA ALA A 84 7.40 -14.01 -1.38
C ALA A 84 7.31 -14.29 -2.88
N THR A 85 7.20 -15.57 -3.24
CA THR A 85 6.90 -16.00 -4.62
C THR A 85 5.45 -15.67 -5.01
N LYS A 86 5.14 -15.81 -6.31
CA LYS A 86 3.75 -15.78 -6.83
C LYS A 86 2.77 -16.71 -6.10
N SER A 87 3.24 -17.80 -5.51
CA SER A 87 2.45 -18.75 -4.71
C SER A 87 2.43 -18.45 -3.21
N MET A 88 2.87 -17.26 -2.80
CA MET A 88 3.02 -16.83 -1.39
C MET A 88 3.97 -17.72 -0.58
N GLY A 89 4.92 -18.38 -1.23
CA GLY A 89 6.00 -19.13 -0.58
C GLY A 89 7.11 -18.18 -0.13
N ILE A 90 7.59 -18.34 1.11
CA ILE A 90 8.56 -17.45 1.77
C ILE A 90 9.82 -18.16 2.28
N GLY A 91 9.85 -19.49 2.25
CA GLY A 91 10.88 -20.28 2.92
C GLY A 91 10.92 -21.75 2.51
N LYS A 92 12.12 -22.33 2.61
CA LYS A 92 12.41 -23.76 2.46
C LYS A 92 13.47 -24.17 3.47
N ASP A 93 13.24 -25.25 4.21
CA ASP A 93 14.14 -25.82 5.23
C ASP A 93 14.65 -24.77 6.26
N GLY A 94 13.76 -23.83 6.63
CA GLY A 94 14.07 -22.73 7.56
C GLY A 94 14.92 -21.59 6.99
N LYS A 95 15.20 -21.57 5.68
CA LYS A 95 16.02 -20.56 4.99
C LYS A 95 15.24 -19.90 3.86
N LEU A 96 15.77 -18.77 3.36
CA LEU A 96 15.29 -18.16 2.12
C LEU A 96 15.74 -19.03 0.93
N PRO A 97 14.85 -19.41 -0.02
CA PRO A 97 15.21 -20.19 -1.21
C PRO A 97 16.07 -19.41 -2.24
N TRP A 98 16.22 -18.11 -2.05
CA TRP A 98 16.88 -17.16 -2.96
C TRP A 98 17.94 -16.33 -2.25
N ARG A 99 18.86 -15.76 -3.04
CA ARG A 99 19.84 -14.76 -2.59
C ARG A 99 19.67 -13.47 -3.39
N LEU A 100 19.02 -12.49 -2.76
CA LEU A 100 18.71 -11.18 -3.33
C LEU A 100 19.31 -10.05 -2.47
N PRO A 101 20.56 -9.61 -2.74
CA PRO A 101 21.14 -8.44 -2.07
C PRO A 101 20.27 -7.18 -2.15
N SER A 102 19.56 -6.97 -3.26
CA SER A 102 18.66 -5.82 -3.43
C SER A 102 17.44 -5.89 -2.51
N ASP A 103 16.94 -7.10 -2.20
CA ASP A 103 15.88 -7.34 -1.22
C ASP A 103 16.36 -7.06 0.21
N LEU A 104 17.54 -7.57 0.58
CA LEU A 104 18.13 -7.29 1.90
C LEU A 104 18.42 -5.80 2.11
N LYS A 105 18.79 -5.08 1.04
CA LYS A 105 18.92 -3.62 1.05
C LYS A 105 17.57 -2.94 1.29
N PHE A 106 16.53 -3.32 0.55
CA PHE A 106 15.17 -2.78 0.73
C PHE A 106 14.63 -3.06 2.13
N PHE A 107 14.77 -4.29 2.63
CA PHE A 107 14.42 -4.68 4.00
C PHE A 107 15.13 -3.81 5.05
N ARG A 108 16.44 -3.60 4.90
CA ARG A 108 17.23 -2.74 5.81
C ARG A 108 16.74 -1.29 5.75
N GLU A 109 16.56 -0.75 4.54
CA GLU A 109 16.08 0.61 4.30
C GLU A 109 14.71 0.86 4.95
N VAL A 110 13.72 -0.01 4.69
CA VAL A 110 12.37 0.06 5.25
C VAL A 110 12.37 -0.07 6.78
N THR A 111 13.08 -1.07 7.31
CA THR A 111 13.03 -1.36 8.77
C THR A 111 13.92 -0.43 9.61
N MET A 112 14.96 0.20 9.06
CA MET A 112 15.81 1.15 9.79
C MET A 112 15.39 2.61 9.65
N GLY A 113 14.67 2.98 8.57
CA GLY A 113 14.31 4.38 8.32
C GLY A 113 13.34 4.95 9.37
N THR A 114 13.77 5.96 10.11
CA THR A 114 12.93 6.78 10.99
C THR A 114 12.76 8.19 10.40
N SER A 115 11.68 8.86 10.78
CA SER A 115 11.49 10.29 10.55
C SER A 115 12.19 11.13 11.63
N ASP A 116 12.26 10.60 12.85
CA ASP A 116 12.95 11.18 14.00
C ASP A 116 14.32 10.50 14.22
N PRO A 117 15.45 11.22 14.08
CA PRO A 117 16.80 10.68 14.30
C PRO A 117 17.08 10.21 15.74
N ALA A 118 16.30 10.66 16.73
CA ALA A 118 16.46 10.23 18.12
C ALA A 118 15.74 8.90 18.42
N LYS A 119 14.91 8.40 17.50
CA LYS A 119 14.15 7.15 17.63
C LYS A 119 14.78 6.03 16.82
N LYS A 120 14.40 4.80 17.16
CA LYS A 120 14.68 3.59 16.38
C LYS A 120 13.37 2.88 16.01
N ASN A 121 13.42 1.89 15.14
CA ASN A 121 12.27 1.03 14.86
C ASN A 121 12.39 -0.30 15.61
N ALA A 122 11.26 -1.00 15.78
CA ALA A 122 11.21 -2.35 16.30
C ALA A 122 10.92 -3.36 15.18
N VAL A 123 11.57 -4.52 15.24
CA VAL A 123 11.32 -5.68 14.37
C VAL A 123 10.86 -6.87 15.20
N ILE A 124 9.61 -7.32 14.99
CA ILE A 124 9.01 -8.48 15.63
C ILE A 124 9.23 -9.71 14.74
N MET A 125 9.78 -10.78 15.31
CA MET A 125 10.03 -12.03 14.61
C MET A 125 9.81 -13.27 15.49
N GLY A 126 9.52 -14.41 14.89
CA GLY A 126 9.43 -15.68 15.60
C GLY A 126 10.79 -16.33 15.83
N ARG A 127 10.89 -17.19 16.85
CA ARG A 127 12.14 -17.90 17.20
C ARG A 127 12.86 -18.56 16.01
N LYS A 128 12.15 -19.28 15.13
CA LYS A 128 12.76 -19.90 13.94
C LYS A 128 13.36 -18.88 12.96
N THR A 129 12.75 -17.70 12.82
CA THR A 129 13.26 -16.62 11.98
C THR A 129 14.47 -15.96 12.65
N TRP A 130 14.42 -15.73 13.96
CA TRP A 130 15.59 -15.32 14.75
C TRP A 130 16.75 -16.29 14.53
N GLU A 131 16.53 -17.59 14.78
CA GLU A 131 17.50 -18.68 14.58
C GLU A 131 18.06 -18.76 13.16
N GLY A 132 17.27 -18.44 12.14
CA GLY A 132 17.70 -18.40 10.73
C GLY A 132 18.52 -17.17 10.31
N ILE A 133 18.52 -16.08 11.08
CA ILE A 133 19.39 -14.92 10.82
C ILE A 133 20.84 -15.31 11.16
N PRO A 134 21.83 -15.14 10.26
CA PRO A 134 23.22 -15.50 10.55
C PRO A 134 23.74 -14.82 11.84
N PRO A 135 24.56 -15.50 12.68
CA PRO A 135 25.00 -14.96 13.96
C PRO A 135 25.69 -13.59 13.86
N GLU A 136 26.49 -13.36 12.81
CA GLU A 136 27.19 -12.10 12.55
C GLU A 136 26.26 -10.93 12.16
N HIS A 137 24.98 -11.21 11.88
CA HIS A 137 23.93 -10.25 11.57
C HIS A 137 22.85 -10.15 12.67
N ARG A 138 23.08 -10.79 13.83
CA ARG A 138 22.13 -10.88 14.94
C ARG A 138 22.73 -10.26 16.22
N PRO A 139 22.02 -9.36 16.92
CA PRO A 139 20.73 -8.74 16.57
C PRO A 139 20.82 -7.87 15.30
N LEU A 140 19.69 -7.64 14.64
CA LEU A 140 19.64 -6.75 13.48
C LEU A 140 19.99 -5.31 13.93
N PRO A 141 21.09 -4.71 13.44
CA PRO A 141 21.61 -3.47 14.01
C PRO A 141 20.70 -2.27 13.76
N GLY A 142 20.75 -1.30 14.67
CA GLY A 142 19.96 -0.06 14.63
C GLY A 142 18.45 -0.23 14.88
N ARG A 143 18.01 -1.41 15.34
CA ARG A 143 16.60 -1.75 15.59
C ARG A 143 16.44 -2.47 16.93
N LEU A 144 15.29 -2.31 17.57
CA LEU A 144 14.88 -3.17 18.68
C LEU A 144 14.40 -4.51 18.12
N ASN A 145 15.02 -5.61 18.51
CA ASN A 145 14.71 -6.95 18.03
C ASN A 145 13.78 -7.63 19.04
N VAL A 146 12.52 -7.87 18.66
CA VAL A 146 11.52 -8.52 19.52
C VAL A 146 11.30 -9.94 19.05
N VAL A 147 11.67 -10.92 19.87
CA VAL A 147 11.63 -12.35 19.54
C VAL A 147 10.44 -13.00 20.23
N LEU A 148 9.48 -13.49 19.44
CA LEU A 148 8.32 -14.23 19.95
C LEU A 148 8.71 -15.69 20.23
N THR A 149 8.63 -16.09 21.50
CA THR A 149 8.93 -17.46 21.94
C THR A 149 8.09 -17.85 23.17
N ARG A 150 7.51 -19.06 23.13
CA ARG A 150 6.79 -19.67 24.27
C ARG A 150 7.72 -20.42 25.23
N SER A 151 8.89 -20.84 24.74
CA SER A 151 9.97 -21.36 25.57
C SER A 151 10.71 -20.17 26.14
N GLY A 152 10.73 -20.00 27.47
CA GLY A 152 11.41 -18.90 28.16
C GLY A 152 12.93 -19.06 28.17
N SER A 153 13.54 -19.29 27.01
CA SER A 153 14.98 -19.53 26.85
C SER A 153 15.77 -18.24 27.16
N PHE A 154 16.37 -18.20 28.36
CA PHE A 154 17.07 -17.05 28.93
C PHE A 154 18.22 -16.52 28.05
N ASP A 155 18.86 -17.38 27.24
CA ASP A 155 20.07 -17.03 26.47
C ASP A 155 19.87 -15.97 25.37
N ILE A 156 18.63 -15.74 24.94
CA ILE A 156 18.31 -14.71 23.93
C ILE A 156 18.24 -13.31 24.56
N ALA A 157 17.94 -13.21 25.86
CA ALA A 157 17.65 -11.95 26.54
C ALA A 157 18.91 -11.17 27.01
N THR A 158 20.10 -11.73 26.86
CA THR A 158 21.38 -11.13 27.28
C THR A 158 21.97 -10.17 26.24
N ALA A 159 21.48 -10.19 25.00
CA ALA A 159 21.94 -9.32 23.93
C ALA A 159 21.27 -7.94 24.01
N GLU A 160 22.08 -6.87 23.90
CA GLU A 160 21.57 -5.50 23.88
C GLU A 160 20.60 -5.30 22.70
N ASN A 161 19.55 -4.52 22.91
CA ASN A 161 18.48 -4.28 21.94
C ASN A 161 17.68 -5.53 21.52
N VAL A 162 17.66 -6.58 22.35
CA VAL A 162 16.78 -7.76 22.18
C VAL A 162 15.76 -7.83 23.31
N VAL A 163 14.50 -8.15 22.98
CA VAL A 163 13.43 -8.40 23.95
C VAL A 163 12.68 -9.68 23.58
N ILE A 164 12.26 -10.44 24.58
CA ILE A 164 11.46 -11.66 24.43
C ILE A 164 10.00 -11.36 24.79
N CYS A 165 9.06 -11.83 23.97
CA CYS A 165 7.63 -11.78 24.25
C CYS A 165 6.94 -13.12 23.99
N GLY A 166 5.87 -13.43 24.71
CA GLY A 166 5.14 -14.71 24.59
C GLY A 166 4.16 -14.75 23.41
N SER A 167 3.66 -13.60 22.98
CA SER A 167 2.65 -13.44 21.92
C SER A 167 2.76 -12.09 21.20
N MET A 168 2.13 -11.96 20.03
CA MET A 168 2.02 -10.68 19.32
C MET A 168 1.38 -9.60 20.20
N SER A 169 0.27 -9.90 20.88
CA SER A 169 -0.41 -8.96 21.77
C SER A 169 0.53 -8.40 22.85
N SER A 170 1.26 -9.29 23.54
CA SER A 170 2.22 -8.87 24.57
C SER A 170 3.37 -8.01 24.02
N ALA A 171 3.78 -8.24 22.77
CA ALA A 171 4.79 -7.41 22.12
C ALA A 171 4.25 -6.01 21.77
N LEU A 172 3.02 -5.92 21.25
CA LEU A 172 2.41 -4.61 20.93
C LEU A 172 2.07 -3.81 22.19
N GLU A 173 1.64 -4.46 23.28
CA GLU A 173 1.40 -3.86 24.59
C GLU A 173 2.69 -3.35 25.23
N LEU A 174 3.78 -4.14 25.17
CA LEU A 174 5.12 -3.70 25.59
C LEU A 174 5.60 -2.49 24.76
N LEU A 175 5.45 -2.53 23.43
CA LEU A 175 5.90 -1.46 22.55
C LEU A 175 5.00 -0.21 22.65
N ALA A 176 3.76 -0.32 23.15
CA ALA A 176 2.91 0.81 23.51
C ALA A 176 3.26 1.42 24.88
N SER A 177 4.05 0.72 25.71
CA SER A 177 4.42 1.14 27.06
C SER A 177 5.74 1.92 27.09
N SER A 178 5.97 2.69 28.16
CA SER A 178 7.26 3.35 28.42
C SER A 178 8.36 2.30 28.70
N PRO A 179 9.61 2.47 28.20
CA PRO A 179 10.14 3.60 27.43
C PRO A 179 9.97 3.47 25.91
N TYR A 180 9.35 2.39 25.42
CA TYR A 180 9.26 2.07 23.99
C TYR A 180 8.27 2.95 23.22
N CYS A 181 7.21 3.46 23.84
CA CYS A 181 6.32 4.44 23.22
C CYS A 181 7.05 5.75 22.84
N LEU A 182 8.08 6.14 23.59
CA LEU A 182 8.88 7.35 23.33
C LEU A 182 10.06 7.09 22.38
N SER A 183 10.71 5.94 22.51
CA SER A 183 11.98 5.62 21.81
C SER A 183 11.83 4.82 20.52
N ILE A 184 10.72 4.10 20.33
CA ILE A 184 10.39 3.41 19.09
C ILE A 184 9.50 4.30 18.23
N GLU A 185 9.76 4.39 16.94
CA GLU A 185 8.89 5.08 15.98
C GLU A 185 7.90 4.10 15.31
N LYS A 186 8.41 3.11 14.57
CA LYS A 186 7.59 2.13 13.83
C LYS A 186 7.87 0.69 14.26
N VAL A 187 6.87 -0.18 14.07
CA VAL A 187 6.94 -1.61 14.37
C VAL A 187 6.77 -2.41 13.10
N PHE A 188 7.68 -3.35 12.83
CA PHE A 188 7.66 -4.20 11.65
C PHE A 188 7.61 -5.68 12.02
N VAL A 189 6.67 -6.43 11.49
CA VAL A 189 6.63 -7.90 11.58
C VAL A 189 7.38 -8.47 10.38
N ILE A 190 8.40 -9.29 10.64
CA ILE A 190 9.36 -9.73 9.61
C ILE A 190 9.42 -11.24 9.40
N GLY A 191 8.56 -12.02 10.08
CA GLY A 191 8.53 -13.49 9.98
C GLY A 191 8.34 -14.21 11.31
N GLY A 192 8.24 -15.53 11.34
CA GLY A 192 8.18 -16.45 10.20
C GLY A 192 6.74 -16.73 9.76
N GLY A 193 6.55 -17.79 8.97
CA GLY A 193 5.26 -18.11 8.33
C GLY A 193 4.07 -18.27 9.27
N GLN A 194 4.27 -18.72 10.52
CA GLN A 194 3.18 -18.75 11.51
C GLN A 194 2.71 -17.32 11.86
N ILE A 195 3.65 -16.46 12.28
CA ILE A 195 3.33 -15.09 12.71
C ILE A 195 2.76 -14.30 11.54
N LEU A 196 3.35 -14.41 10.35
CA LEU A 196 2.85 -13.75 9.15
C LEU A 196 1.43 -14.23 8.77
N ARG A 197 1.08 -15.49 9.02
CA ARG A 197 -0.29 -15.98 8.80
C ARG A 197 -1.30 -15.36 9.75
N GLU A 198 -0.90 -15.10 10.98
CA GLU A 198 -1.71 -14.43 12.00
C GLU A 198 -1.73 -12.90 11.78
N SER A 199 -0.67 -12.29 11.21
CA SER A 199 -0.48 -10.84 11.17
C SER A 199 -0.77 -10.15 9.83
N LEU A 200 -0.65 -10.83 8.68
CA LEU A 200 -0.64 -10.18 7.36
C LEU A 200 -1.91 -9.37 7.07
N ASN A 201 -3.08 -9.97 7.32
CA ASN A 201 -4.38 -9.34 7.09
C ASN A 201 -5.02 -8.80 8.39
N ALA A 202 -4.35 -8.91 9.54
CA ALA A 202 -4.85 -8.48 10.85
C ALA A 202 -5.16 -6.98 10.90
N PRO A 203 -6.21 -6.53 11.62
CA PRO A 203 -6.66 -5.14 11.60
C PRO A 203 -5.60 -4.13 12.07
N GLU A 204 -4.64 -4.56 12.90
CA GLU A 204 -3.50 -3.76 13.37
C GLU A 204 -2.35 -3.65 12.35
N CYS A 205 -2.42 -4.36 11.20
CA CYS A 205 -1.45 -4.26 10.12
C CYS A 205 -1.79 -3.10 9.17
N ASP A 206 -1.03 -2.01 9.23
CA ASP A 206 -1.31 -0.78 8.47
C ASP A 206 -0.76 -0.80 7.03
N ALA A 207 0.36 -1.51 6.80
CA ALA A 207 0.96 -1.67 5.48
C ALA A 207 1.72 -2.98 5.34
N ILE A 208 1.86 -3.46 4.10
CA ILE A 208 2.61 -4.64 3.73
C ILE A 208 3.64 -4.22 2.67
N HIS A 209 4.92 -4.25 3.04
CA HIS A 209 6.06 -4.07 2.15
C HIS A 209 6.48 -5.45 1.64
N ILE A 210 6.16 -5.76 0.39
CA ILE A 210 6.40 -7.07 -0.21
C ILE A 210 7.37 -6.98 -1.38
N THR A 211 8.41 -7.80 -1.33
CA THR A 211 9.23 -8.12 -2.50
C THR A 211 8.57 -9.27 -3.23
N GLU A 212 7.85 -8.95 -4.30
CA GLU A 212 7.19 -9.95 -5.15
C GLU A 212 8.24 -10.60 -6.05
N ILE A 213 8.48 -11.89 -5.85
CA ILE A 213 9.42 -12.69 -6.63
C ILE A 213 8.65 -13.42 -7.73
N GLU A 214 8.94 -13.05 -8.97
CA GLU A 214 8.27 -13.60 -10.15
C GLU A 214 8.79 -14.99 -10.56
N THR A 215 10.03 -15.30 -10.16
CA THR A 215 10.69 -16.60 -10.40
C THR A 215 10.13 -17.66 -9.44
N SER A 216 9.85 -18.85 -9.94
CA SER A 216 9.36 -19.97 -9.12
C SER A 216 10.48 -20.61 -8.30
N PHE A 217 10.19 -20.88 -7.03
CA PHE A 217 11.05 -21.64 -6.11
C PHE A 217 10.22 -22.72 -5.41
N GLU A 218 10.87 -23.80 -5.00
CA GLU A 218 10.26 -24.75 -4.06
C GLU A 218 10.23 -24.13 -2.66
N CYS A 219 9.08 -24.19 -1.99
CA CYS A 219 8.87 -23.65 -0.65
C CYS A 219 8.10 -24.68 0.19
N ASP A 220 8.38 -24.73 1.49
CA ASP A 220 7.58 -25.45 2.49
C ASP A 220 6.75 -24.49 3.37
N THR A 221 7.16 -23.22 3.42
CA THR A 221 6.60 -22.21 4.31
C THR A 221 5.88 -21.16 3.48
N PHE A 222 4.57 -21.02 3.73
CA PHE A 222 3.67 -20.15 2.96
C PHE A 222 2.89 -19.19 3.85
N ILE A 223 2.62 -17.99 3.34
CA ILE A 223 1.76 -16.97 3.95
C ILE A 223 0.39 -16.92 3.23
N PRO A 224 -0.68 -16.41 3.85
CA PRO A 224 -1.95 -16.19 3.17
C PRO A 224 -1.80 -15.11 2.07
N PRO A 225 -2.71 -15.07 1.08
CA PRO A 225 -2.75 -13.97 0.12
C PRO A 225 -3.13 -12.64 0.80
N ILE A 226 -2.65 -11.55 0.23
CA ILE A 226 -3.00 -10.19 0.65
C ILE A 226 -4.46 -9.89 0.29
N GLU A 227 -5.27 -9.45 1.25
CA GLU A 227 -6.67 -9.09 1.02
C GLU A 227 -6.81 -7.73 0.33
N LEU A 228 -6.88 -7.74 -1.01
CA LEU A 228 -7.02 -6.54 -1.85
C LEU A 228 -8.35 -5.76 -1.66
N SER A 229 -9.30 -6.31 -0.88
CA SER A 229 -10.51 -5.61 -0.45
C SER A 229 -10.26 -4.59 0.67
N VAL A 230 -9.18 -4.78 1.44
CA VAL A 230 -8.76 -3.91 2.55
C VAL A 230 -7.38 -3.29 2.33
N PHE A 231 -6.59 -3.79 1.37
CA PHE A 231 -5.27 -3.27 1.01
C PHE A 231 -5.23 -2.74 -0.44
N GLN A 232 -4.74 -1.51 -0.63
CA GLN A 232 -4.51 -0.91 -1.95
C GLN A 232 -3.01 -0.68 -2.20
N PRO A 233 -2.52 -0.80 -3.45
CA PRO A 233 -1.12 -0.53 -3.77
C PRO A 233 -0.81 0.97 -3.66
N TRP A 234 0.20 1.30 -2.86
CA TRP A 234 0.73 2.66 -2.67
C TRP A 234 1.98 2.93 -3.52
N TYR A 235 2.84 1.91 -3.68
CA TYR A 235 4.06 2.00 -4.45
C TYR A 235 4.34 0.68 -5.14
N SER A 236 4.83 0.73 -6.39
CA SER A 236 5.31 -0.42 -7.14
C SER A 236 6.54 -0.01 -7.94
N SER A 237 7.67 -0.64 -7.66
CA SER A 237 8.88 -0.49 -8.48
C SER A 237 8.74 -1.13 -9.86
N PHE A 238 9.58 -0.70 -10.81
CA PHE A 238 9.77 -1.45 -12.06
C PHE A 238 10.48 -2.79 -11.76
N PRO A 239 10.15 -3.89 -12.47
CA PRO A 239 10.78 -5.18 -12.22
C PRO A 239 12.30 -5.14 -12.40
N LEU A 240 13.01 -5.52 -11.34
CA LEU A 240 14.46 -5.73 -11.31
C LEU A 240 14.77 -7.18 -11.71
N ILE A 241 15.95 -7.42 -12.29
CA ILE A 241 16.51 -8.75 -12.49
C ILE A 241 17.87 -8.78 -11.78
N GLU A 242 18.01 -9.65 -10.78
CA GLU A 242 19.21 -9.85 -9.97
C GLU A 242 19.45 -11.36 -9.86
N ASN A 243 20.65 -11.86 -10.19
CA ASN A 243 20.99 -13.30 -10.14
C ASN A 243 20.01 -14.23 -10.91
N ASN A 244 19.51 -13.80 -12.09
CA ASN A 244 18.43 -14.44 -12.87
C ASN A 244 17.07 -14.55 -12.15
N ILE A 245 16.91 -13.87 -11.01
CA ILE A 245 15.65 -13.77 -10.27
C ILE A 245 15.01 -12.44 -10.65
N ARG A 246 13.77 -12.49 -11.11
CA ARG A 246 12.98 -11.30 -11.41
C ARG A 246 12.11 -10.95 -10.21
N CYS A 247 12.20 -9.72 -9.71
CA CYS A 247 11.42 -9.27 -8.57
C CYS A 247 10.97 -7.81 -8.70
N SER A 248 9.99 -7.42 -7.87
CA SER A 248 9.56 -6.04 -7.72
C SER A 248 9.18 -5.75 -6.28
N PHE A 249 9.70 -4.66 -5.73
CA PHE A 249 9.27 -4.07 -4.46
C PHE A 249 7.91 -3.40 -4.64
N VAL A 250 6.94 -3.81 -3.84
CA VAL A 250 5.58 -3.26 -3.80
C VAL A 250 5.25 -2.92 -2.35
N THR A 251 4.51 -1.84 -2.12
CA THR A 251 3.88 -1.56 -0.83
C THR A 251 2.39 -1.46 -0.99
N TYR A 252 1.67 -2.24 -0.18
CA TYR A 252 0.23 -2.16 -0.01
C TYR A 252 -0.10 -1.44 1.30
N VAL A 253 -1.13 -0.60 1.30
CA VAL A 253 -1.57 0.20 2.45
C VAL A 253 -3.02 -0.14 2.78
N ARG A 254 -3.32 -0.27 4.07
CA ARG A 254 -4.67 -0.57 4.55
C ARG A 254 -5.60 0.62 4.30
N VAL A 255 -6.67 0.39 3.56
CA VAL A 255 -7.77 1.33 3.38
C VAL A 255 -8.62 1.34 4.65
N ARG A 256 -8.32 2.28 5.55
CA ARG A 256 -9.22 2.61 6.65
C ARG A 256 -10.44 3.34 6.07
N ARG A 257 -11.57 2.65 5.90
CA ARG A 257 -12.88 3.29 5.64
C ARG A 257 -13.14 4.26 6.78
N SER A 258 -13.20 5.54 6.48
CA SER A 258 -13.52 6.55 7.49
C SER A 258 -14.99 6.39 7.93
N ALA A 259 -15.29 6.60 9.20
CA ALA A 259 -16.68 6.56 9.69
C ALA A 259 -17.61 7.54 8.94
N ALA A 260 -17.06 8.57 8.32
CA ALA A 260 -17.77 9.50 7.44
C ALA A 260 -18.44 8.81 6.23
N GLU A 261 -17.89 7.71 5.70
CA GLU A 261 -18.51 6.98 4.57
C GLU A 261 -19.86 6.34 4.92
N TYR A 262 -20.16 6.13 6.21
CA TYR A 262 -21.50 5.71 6.67
C TYR A 262 -22.47 6.87 6.87
N LEU A 263 -21.98 8.11 7.00
CA LEU A 263 -22.82 9.29 7.26
C LEU A 263 -23.24 10.01 5.97
N TYR A 264 -22.54 9.82 4.85
CA TYR A 264 -22.90 10.40 3.54
C TYR A 264 -24.11 9.75 2.84
N GLN A 265 -24.90 8.92 3.54
CA GLN A 265 -26.23 8.49 3.07
C GLN A 265 -27.39 9.31 3.63
N ASP A 266 -27.15 10.28 4.52
CA ASP A 266 -28.19 11.21 4.92
C ASP A 266 -27.66 12.64 5.16
N ASN A 267 -28.46 13.64 4.79
CA ASN A 267 -28.22 15.08 4.89
C ASN A 267 -27.07 15.68 4.05
N GLY A 268 -27.45 16.35 2.97
CA GLY A 268 -26.57 17.28 2.26
C GLY A 268 -26.35 18.56 3.07
N GLY A 269 -25.09 18.95 3.27
CA GLY A 269 -24.70 20.22 3.85
C GLY A 269 -23.45 20.76 3.15
N MET A 270 -23.50 22.02 2.70
CA MET A 270 -22.31 22.76 2.30
C MET A 270 -21.42 22.99 3.53
N PHE A 271 -20.11 23.12 3.38
CA PHE A 271 -19.34 24.20 4.02
C PHE A 271 -17.92 24.37 3.46
N ASP A 272 -17.39 25.56 3.74
CA ASP A 272 -16.14 26.21 3.34
C ASP A 272 -14.89 25.36 3.14
N GLY A 273 -14.03 25.86 2.25
CA GLY A 273 -12.65 25.43 2.13
C GLY A 273 -11.66 26.49 2.63
N ASN A 274 -10.75 26.11 3.52
CA ASN A 274 -9.34 26.46 3.34
C ASN A 274 -8.35 25.61 4.16
N SER A 275 -7.13 25.49 3.66
CA SER A 275 -5.86 25.21 4.37
C SER A 275 -5.68 23.97 5.29
N ASN A 276 -6.67 23.09 5.47
CA ASN A 276 -6.52 21.92 6.38
C ASN A 276 -6.22 20.57 5.68
N ASN A 277 -6.47 20.41 4.38
CA ASN A 277 -6.36 19.11 3.69
C ASN A 277 -4.94 18.54 3.65
N THR A 278 -3.92 19.36 3.37
CA THR A 278 -2.52 18.88 3.24
C THR A 278 -1.98 18.34 4.56
N LYS A 279 -2.33 18.95 5.70
CA LYS A 279 -1.99 18.43 7.02
C LYS A 279 -2.72 17.11 7.31
N PHE A 280 -4.02 17.04 6.97
CA PHE A 280 -4.85 15.86 7.16
C PHE A 280 -4.36 14.64 6.37
N GLU A 281 -3.92 14.82 5.12
CA GLU A 281 -3.37 13.72 4.30
C GLU A 281 -1.99 13.25 4.77
N ILE A 282 -1.11 14.16 5.21
CA ILE A 282 0.20 13.81 5.77
C ILE A 282 0.03 13.04 7.09
N GLU A 283 -0.88 13.48 7.97
CA GLU A 283 -1.18 12.77 9.22
C GLU A 283 -1.76 11.38 8.93
N LYS A 284 -2.66 11.25 7.95
CA LYS A 284 -3.31 9.98 7.57
C LYS A 284 -2.35 8.86 7.17
N PHE A 285 -1.20 9.18 6.56
CA PHE A 285 -0.22 8.19 6.10
C PHE A 285 1.16 8.28 6.78
N SER A 286 1.27 9.10 7.84
CA SER A 286 2.49 9.28 8.66
C SER A 286 3.09 7.99 9.24
N PHE A 287 2.29 6.91 9.33
CA PHE A 287 2.75 5.59 9.73
C PHE A 287 3.69 4.92 8.71
N LEU A 288 3.70 5.34 7.44
CA LEU A 288 4.61 4.80 6.43
C LEU A 288 6.07 5.23 6.68
N PRO A 289 7.06 4.38 6.35
CA PRO A 289 8.45 4.83 6.28
C PRO A 289 8.56 6.02 5.32
N LYS A 290 9.29 7.07 5.70
CA LYS A 290 9.41 8.32 4.92
C LYS A 290 9.75 8.07 3.44
N MET A 291 10.71 7.17 3.19
CA MET A 291 11.13 6.79 1.84
C MET A 291 10.06 6.06 1.00
N ILE A 292 9.03 5.48 1.62
CA ILE A 292 7.92 4.80 0.93
C ILE A 292 6.79 5.81 0.67
N PHE A 293 6.53 6.69 1.63
CA PHE A 293 5.63 7.82 1.47
C PHE A 293 6.05 8.71 0.28
N GLU A 294 7.32 9.14 0.24
CA GLU A 294 7.89 9.99 -0.82
C GLU A 294 8.03 9.32 -2.21
N ARG A 295 7.84 7.99 -2.27
CA ARG A 295 7.86 7.17 -3.50
C ARG A 295 6.49 7.03 -4.16
N HIS A 296 5.40 7.57 -3.59
CA HIS A 296 4.10 7.57 -4.25
C HIS A 296 4.17 8.32 -5.60
N GLU A 297 3.64 7.72 -6.67
CA GLU A 297 3.86 8.22 -8.04
C GLU A 297 3.28 9.63 -8.27
N GLU A 298 2.21 10.00 -7.55
CA GLU A 298 1.60 11.33 -7.65
C GLU A 298 2.55 12.46 -7.21
N TYR A 299 3.55 12.19 -6.37
CA TYR A 299 4.59 13.18 -6.04
C TYR A 299 5.49 13.53 -7.23
N MET A 300 5.44 12.80 -8.35
CA MET A 300 6.08 13.24 -9.60
C MET A 300 5.34 14.45 -10.20
N TYR A 301 4.01 14.41 -10.20
CA TYR A 301 3.16 15.52 -10.65
C TYR A 301 3.27 16.71 -9.69
N LEU A 302 3.15 16.47 -8.37
CA LEU A 302 3.18 17.56 -7.38
C LEU A 302 4.52 18.32 -7.37
N ARG A 303 5.66 17.61 -7.39
CA ARG A 303 6.99 18.24 -7.46
C ARG A 303 7.22 18.98 -8.78
N LEU A 304 6.65 18.51 -9.89
CA LEU A 304 6.72 19.22 -11.17
C LEU A 304 5.91 20.53 -11.13
N VAL A 305 4.73 20.54 -10.50
CA VAL A 305 3.94 21.76 -10.31
C VAL A 305 4.69 22.76 -9.42
N GLU A 306 5.24 22.31 -8.30
CA GLU A 306 6.06 23.12 -7.38
C GLU A 306 7.28 23.75 -8.07
N ASP A 307 8.02 22.96 -8.86
CA ASP A 307 9.18 23.40 -9.64
C ASP A 307 8.81 24.41 -10.75
N ILE A 308 7.66 24.26 -11.41
CA ILE A 308 7.16 25.24 -12.38
C ILE A 308 6.74 26.55 -11.69
N ILE A 309 6.15 26.49 -10.49
CA ILE A 309 5.79 27.69 -9.72
C ILE A 309 7.04 28.43 -9.22
N SER A 310 8.05 27.70 -8.76
CA SER A 310 9.24 28.27 -8.13
C SER A 310 10.29 28.73 -9.15
N ASN A 311 10.47 27.98 -10.24
CA ASN A 311 11.58 28.14 -11.20
C ASN A 311 11.09 28.27 -12.66
N GLY A 312 9.78 28.43 -12.89
CA GLY A 312 9.21 28.56 -14.23
C GLY A 312 9.50 29.92 -14.86
N ASN A 313 9.72 29.93 -16.17
CA ASN A 313 9.88 31.17 -16.93
C ASN A 313 8.49 31.75 -17.22
N GLN A 314 8.25 32.99 -16.82
CA GLN A 314 7.06 33.74 -17.18
C GLN A 314 7.06 34.02 -18.69
N LYS A 315 5.93 33.75 -19.35
CA LYS A 315 5.71 33.99 -20.77
C LYS A 315 4.28 34.40 -21.05
N ASP A 316 4.11 35.35 -21.95
CA ASP A 316 2.82 35.69 -22.54
C ASP A 316 2.28 34.54 -23.40
N ASP A 317 0.95 34.46 -23.50
CA ASP A 317 0.24 33.42 -24.23
C ASP A 317 -0.83 33.99 -25.16
N ARG A 318 -1.35 33.13 -26.06
CA ARG A 318 -2.39 33.51 -27.04
C ARG A 318 -3.71 33.95 -26.38
N THR A 319 -3.91 33.63 -25.11
CA THR A 319 -5.11 33.95 -24.31
C THR A 319 -4.97 35.23 -23.51
N GLY A 320 -3.79 35.86 -23.47
CA GLY A 320 -3.54 37.09 -22.69
C GLY A 320 -3.61 36.89 -21.18
N THR A 321 -3.49 35.64 -20.71
CA THR A 321 -3.50 35.29 -19.28
C THR A 321 -2.09 35.21 -18.70
N GLY A 322 -1.11 34.85 -19.56
CA GLY A 322 0.27 34.59 -19.15
C GLY A 322 0.44 33.22 -18.49
N THR A 323 1.66 32.70 -18.53
CA THR A 323 2.01 31.35 -18.05
C THR A 323 3.36 31.33 -17.35
N LEU A 324 3.51 30.44 -16.37
CA LEU A 324 4.82 29.95 -15.91
C LEU A 324 5.14 28.65 -16.64
N SER A 325 6.35 28.53 -17.20
CA SER A 325 6.70 27.39 -18.07
C SER A 325 8.12 26.86 -17.88
N LYS A 326 8.25 25.54 -17.97
CA LYS A 326 9.52 24.80 -18.01
C LYS A 326 9.49 23.83 -19.20
N PHE A 327 10.63 23.60 -19.84
CA PHE A 327 10.72 22.79 -21.07
C PHE A 327 11.40 21.44 -20.79
N GLY A 328 11.01 20.39 -21.51
CA GLY A 328 11.65 19.07 -21.45
C GLY A 328 11.31 18.20 -20.23
N CYS A 329 10.29 18.56 -19.44
CA CYS A 329 9.86 17.79 -18.27
C CYS A 329 9.27 16.43 -18.66
N GLN A 330 9.53 15.39 -17.86
CA GLN A 330 9.08 14.02 -18.08
C GLN A 330 8.51 13.39 -16.81
N MET A 331 7.52 12.51 -16.95
CA MET A 331 6.95 11.70 -15.87
C MET A 331 6.75 10.26 -16.36
N HIS A 332 6.90 9.28 -15.46
CA HIS A 332 6.81 7.86 -15.75
C HIS A 332 5.98 7.17 -14.67
N PHE A 333 4.94 6.43 -15.05
CA PHE A 333 3.98 5.80 -14.14
C PHE A 333 3.92 4.27 -14.35
N ASN A 334 3.84 3.49 -13.28
CA ASN A 334 3.91 2.03 -13.34
C ASN A 334 2.52 1.37 -13.40
N LEU A 335 2.00 1.24 -14.63
CA LEU A 335 0.65 0.71 -14.92
C LEU A 335 0.43 -0.79 -14.56
N ARG A 336 1.34 -1.44 -13.81
CA ARG A 336 1.24 -2.86 -13.45
C ARG A 336 0.33 -3.15 -12.26
N LYS A 337 0.15 -2.16 -11.37
CA LYS A 337 -0.56 -2.32 -10.08
C LYS A 337 -1.63 -1.26 -9.85
N SER A 338 -1.47 -0.07 -10.43
CA SER A 338 -2.35 1.08 -10.30
C SER A 338 -2.59 1.75 -11.66
N PHE A 339 -3.56 2.66 -11.70
CA PHE A 339 -3.77 3.57 -12.82
C PHE A 339 -3.53 5.00 -12.32
N PRO A 340 -2.75 5.85 -13.02
CA PRO A 340 -2.30 7.16 -12.53
C PRO A 340 -3.38 8.23 -12.68
N LEU A 341 -4.52 8.03 -12.02
CA LEU A 341 -5.53 9.05 -11.82
C LEU A 341 -5.15 9.87 -10.58
N LEU A 342 -5.00 11.19 -10.73
CA LEU A 342 -4.66 12.08 -9.61
C LEU A 342 -5.71 11.97 -8.50
N THR A 343 -5.24 11.91 -7.26
CA THR A 343 -6.08 11.79 -6.05
C THR A 343 -6.16 13.12 -5.29
N THR A 344 -5.13 13.96 -5.37
CA THR A 344 -5.11 15.31 -4.76
C THR A 344 -6.14 16.28 -5.34
N LYS A 345 -6.71 15.94 -6.51
CA LYS A 345 -7.85 16.64 -7.12
C LYS A 345 -8.74 15.64 -7.86
N LYS A 346 -10.06 15.72 -7.66
CA LYS A 346 -11.05 14.93 -8.41
C LYS A 346 -10.93 15.19 -9.92
N VAL A 347 -10.49 14.18 -10.67
CA VAL A 347 -10.43 14.18 -12.13
C VAL A 347 -11.81 13.84 -12.72
N PHE A 348 -12.19 14.49 -13.83
CA PHE A 348 -13.44 14.18 -14.55
C PHE A 348 -13.28 12.93 -15.42
N TRP A 349 -13.18 11.76 -14.77
CA TRP A 349 -12.89 10.48 -15.41
C TRP A 349 -13.87 10.11 -16.54
N ARG A 350 -15.17 10.40 -16.37
CA ARG A 350 -16.19 10.15 -17.40
C ARG A 350 -15.81 10.81 -18.74
N GLY A 351 -15.54 12.11 -18.73
CA GLY A 351 -15.15 12.84 -19.94
C GLY A 351 -13.83 12.35 -20.56
N VAL A 352 -12.85 11.93 -19.75
CA VAL A 352 -11.59 11.34 -20.25
C VAL A 352 -11.86 10.04 -21.02
N VAL A 353 -12.77 9.19 -20.54
CA VAL A 353 -13.15 7.93 -21.21
C VAL A 353 -13.98 8.21 -22.47
N GLU A 354 -14.94 9.14 -22.41
CA GLU A 354 -15.76 9.52 -23.55
C GLU A 354 -14.92 10.14 -24.68
N GLU A 355 -14.01 11.07 -24.36
CA GLU A 355 -13.07 11.67 -25.31
C GLU A 355 -12.11 10.62 -25.90
N LEU A 356 -11.62 9.66 -25.09
CA LEU A 356 -10.79 8.56 -25.57
C LEU A 356 -11.53 7.67 -26.59
N LEU A 357 -12.79 7.32 -26.31
CA LEU A 357 -13.62 6.54 -27.23
C LEU A 357 -13.94 7.33 -28.51
N TRP A 358 -14.18 8.65 -28.38
CA TRP A 358 -14.36 9.56 -29.51
C TRP A 358 -13.13 9.59 -30.41
N PHE A 359 -11.91 9.73 -29.86
CA PHE A 359 -10.67 9.63 -30.64
C PHE A 359 -10.52 8.28 -31.36
N ILE A 360 -10.81 7.17 -30.66
CA ILE A 360 -10.73 5.81 -31.25
C ILE A 360 -11.74 5.63 -32.39
N SER A 361 -12.90 6.31 -32.34
CA SER A 361 -13.91 6.27 -33.40
C SER A 361 -13.50 7.03 -34.67
N GLY A 362 -12.46 7.86 -34.62
CA GLY A 362 -12.07 8.75 -35.73
C GLY A 362 -13.06 9.90 -35.99
N SER A 363 -14.04 10.11 -35.11
CA SER A 363 -15.00 11.20 -35.21
C SER A 363 -14.33 12.55 -34.97
N THR A 364 -14.70 13.55 -35.77
CA THR A 364 -14.34 14.97 -35.57
C THR A 364 -15.53 15.81 -35.09
N ASN A 365 -16.70 15.19 -34.90
CA ASN A 365 -17.91 15.87 -34.44
C ASN A 365 -17.97 15.89 -32.91
N ALA A 366 -17.67 17.04 -32.30
CA ALA A 366 -17.70 17.23 -30.85
C ALA A 366 -19.09 17.01 -30.21
N LYS A 367 -20.19 17.15 -30.97
CA LYS A 367 -21.56 16.94 -30.43
C LYS A 367 -21.83 15.49 -30.01
N VAL A 368 -21.05 14.53 -30.54
CA VAL A 368 -21.12 13.11 -30.17
C VAL A 368 -20.54 12.87 -28.76
N ASN A 369 -19.79 13.83 -28.21
CA ASN A 369 -19.06 13.73 -26.95
C ASN A 369 -19.72 14.49 -25.78
N CYS A 370 -20.97 14.94 -25.94
CA CYS A 370 -21.67 15.83 -24.98
C CYS A 370 -23.07 15.33 -24.57
N SER A 371 -23.40 14.06 -24.80
CA SER A 371 -24.70 13.42 -24.52
C SER A 371 -24.65 12.51 -23.30
#